data_AF-A0A346YU33-F1
#
_entry.id   AF-A0A346YU33-F1
#
_cell.length_a   1.000
_cell.length_b   1.000
_cell.length_c   1.000
_cell.angle_alpha   90.00
_cell.angle_beta   90.00
_cell.angle_gamma   90.00
#
_symmetry.space_group_name_H-M   'P 1'
#
loop_
_entity.id
_entity.type
_entity.pdbx_description
1 polymer ?
#
loop_
_entity_poly.entity_id
_entity_poly.type
_entity_poly.pdbx_seq_one_letter_code
_entity_poly.pdbx_strand_id
1 'polypeptide(L)'
;MNEAVSTKRVIPDRLGNRTSRLLASWEVLLFGVAVLIFIFNALASPYFLNAWNLSDATFNFTEKAMIAFAMAMLVISGEIDLSVAAIIALASTAMGAAAQIGIGTPGLVAIGLGVGLGCGAVNGLLVSGLRLPSIVVTIGTMSLFRGISYIVLGDQAYGKYPESFAFFGQGYVAWVLSFEFVLFGVLAVLFAILLHATNFGRQVFVIGNNEFAARFSGIPVERVKFILFLLTGLMSGVAAVCLTSRLGSTRPSIAQGWELEVVTMVVLGGVSILGGAGTIGGVVIAAFVMGLVTFGLGLLNVPGIVMSIFVGLLLIITIAVPIIVRRIREMR
;
A
#
# COMPACT_ATOMS: atom_id res chain seq x y z
N MET A 1 -9.32 57.15 -14.35
CA MET A 1 -9.16 56.85 -12.91
C MET A 1 -9.96 55.59 -12.62
N ASN A 2 -9.32 54.42 -12.65
CA ASN A 2 -9.91 53.16 -12.19
C ASN A 2 -9.29 52.87 -10.82
N GLU A 3 -10.08 53.00 -9.77
CA GLU A 3 -9.66 52.64 -8.41
C GLU A 3 -9.48 51.12 -8.33
N ALA A 4 -8.23 50.68 -8.23
CA ALA A 4 -7.91 49.32 -7.85
C ALA A 4 -8.38 49.11 -6.40
N VAL A 5 -9.51 48.44 -6.23
CA VAL A 5 -10.00 47.99 -4.94
C VAL A 5 -8.96 47.03 -4.34
N SER A 6 -8.12 47.55 -3.46
CA SER A 6 -7.20 46.77 -2.65
C SER A 6 -8.03 45.92 -1.69
N THR A 7 -8.31 44.68 -2.07
CA THR A 7 -8.86 43.68 -1.15
C THR A 7 -7.79 43.41 -0.10
N LYS A 8 -7.95 44.02 1.07
CA LYS A 8 -7.07 43.86 2.23
C LYS A 8 -6.95 42.35 2.51
N ARG A 9 -5.81 41.75 2.19
CA ARG A 9 -5.54 40.33 2.43
C ARG A 9 -5.53 40.11 3.94
N VAL A 10 -6.65 39.68 4.51
CA VAL A 10 -6.74 39.34 5.93
C VAL A 10 -6.08 37.98 6.10
N ILE A 11 -4.85 37.97 6.61
CA ILE A 11 -4.19 36.75 7.05
C ILE A 11 -4.68 36.47 8.47
N PRO A 12 -5.44 35.39 8.72
CA PRO A 12 -5.97 35.13 10.05
C PRO A 12 -4.84 34.81 11.03
N ASP A 13 -4.82 35.50 12.18
CA ASP A 13 -3.79 35.36 13.23
C ASP A 13 -3.76 33.96 13.89
N ARG A 14 -4.82 33.16 13.72
CA ARG A 14 -4.88 31.76 14.16
C ARG A 14 -5.68 30.93 13.15
N LEU A 15 -5.14 29.79 12.73
CA LEU A 15 -5.79 28.81 11.84
C LEU A 15 -6.99 28.06 12.50
N GLY A 16 -7.73 28.69 13.42
CA GLY A 16 -8.85 28.08 14.16
C GLY A 16 -8.43 27.22 15.38
N ASN A 17 -9.40 26.77 16.16
CA ASN A 17 -9.19 25.93 17.35
C ASN A 17 -8.53 24.58 16.97
N ARG A 18 -7.59 24.09 17.80
CA ARG A 18 -6.87 22.82 17.57
C ARG A 18 -7.83 21.64 17.37
N THR A 19 -8.94 21.64 18.11
CA THR A 19 -10.03 20.66 18.01
C THR A 19 -10.79 20.74 16.68
N SER A 20 -11.08 21.94 16.17
CA SER A 20 -11.74 22.12 14.87
C SER A 20 -10.85 21.66 13.71
N ARG A 21 -9.53 21.88 13.80
CA ARG A 21 -8.55 21.37 12.80
C ARG A 21 -8.39 19.86 12.84
N LEU A 22 -8.40 19.27 14.04
CA LEU A 22 -8.36 17.81 14.20
C LEU A 22 -9.65 17.16 13.70
N LEU A 23 -10.82 17.71 14.05
CA LEU A 23 -12.11 17.18 13.59
C LEU A 23 -12.34 17.36 12.08
N ALA A 24 -11.70 18.36 11.46
CA ALA A 24 -11.73 18.56 10.01
C ALA A 24 -10.61 17.83 9.26
N SER A 25 -9.79 17.03 9.96
CA SER A 25 -8.72 16.25 9.32
C SER A 25 -9.29 15.08 8.53
N TRP A 26 -8.63 14.72 7.43
CA TRP A 26 -9.03 13.62 6.57
C TRP A 26 -9.01 12.29 7.34
N GLU A 27 -8.07 12.13 8.26
CA GLU A 27 -7.95 10.98 9.14
C GLU A 27 -9.17 10.79 10.04
N VAL A 28 -9.76 11.87 10.58
CA VAL A 28 -10.98 11.78 11.41
C VAL A 28 -12.19 11.39 10.57
N LEU A 29 -12.30 11.90 9.34
CA LEU A 29 -13.36 11.51 8.41
C LEU A 29 -13.28 10.01 8.10
N LEU A 30 -12.10 9.52 7.71
CA LEU A 30 -11.88 8.09 7.43
C LEU A 30 -12.14 7.21 8.66
N PHE A 31 -11.70 7.66 9.84
CA PHE A 31 -11.94 6.94 11.09
C PHE A 31 -13.44 6.87 11.39
N GLY A 32 -14.19 7.96 11.18
CA GLY A 32 -15.65 7.96 11.27
C GLY A 32 -16.30 6.96 10.32
N VAL A 33 -15.83 6.89 9.07
CA VAL A 33 -16.27 5.87 8.08
C VAL A 33 -15.96 4.46 8.57
N ALA A 34 -14.76 4.21 9.09
CA ALA A 34 -14.37 2.90 9.64
C ALA A 34 -15.31 2.47 10.78
N VAL A 35 -15.62 3.38 11.71
CA VAL A 35 -16.55 3.13 12.82
C VAL A 35 -17.96 2.82 12.32
N LEU A 36 -18.46 3.57 11.33
CA LEU A 36 -19.78 3.31 10.76
C LEU A 36 -19.87 1.93 10.10
N ILE A 37 -18.85 1.54 9.33
CA ILE A 37 -18.77 0.22 8.68
C ILE A 37 -18.67 -0.88 9.74
N PHE A 38 -17.89 -0.67 10.80
CA PHE A 38 -17.79 -1.61 11.92
C PHE A 38 -19.14 -1.85 12.58
N ILE A 39 -19.88 -0.77 12.91
CA ILE A 39 -21.22 -0.87 13.53
C ILE A 39 -22.18 -1.59 12.58
N PHE A 40 -22.18 -1.22 11.29
CA PHE A 40 -23.03 -1.87 10.30
C PHE A 40 -22.76 -3.38 10.22
N ASN A 41 -21.51 -3.79 10.11
CA ASN A 41 -21.15 -5.21 10.04
C ASN A 41 -21.48 -5.97 11.34
N ALA A 42 -21.30 -5.32 12.50
CA ALA A 42 -21.65 -5.90 13.80
C ALA A 42 -23.16 -6.18 13.93
N LEU A 43 -23.99 -5.33 13.30
CA LEU A 43 -25.44 -5.53 13.26
C LEU A 43 -25.88 -6.50 12.15
N ALA A 44 -25.16 -6.52 11.02
CA ALA A 44 -25.51 -7.32 9.86
C ALA A 44 -25.17 -8.82 10.03
N SER A 45 -24.14 -9.16 10.80
CA SER A 45 -23.72 -10.55 10.99
C SER A 45 -23.34 -10.87 12.44
N PRO A 46 -23.94 -11.91 13.05
CA PRO A 46 -23.60 -12.35 14.40
C PRO A 46 -22.17 -12.92 14.49
N TYR A 47 -21.56 -13.28 13.35
CA TYR A 47 -20.21 -13.81 13.28
C TYR A 47 -19.13 -12.72 13.24
N PHE A 48 -19.49 -11.46 13.03
CA PHE A 48 -18.54 -10.37 12.87
C PHE A 48 -17.74 -10.08 14.15
N LEU A 49 -18.39 -10.11 15.32
CA LEU A 49 -17.75 -9.83 16.61
C LEU A 49 -17.00 -11.03 17.20
N ASN A 50 -16.91 -12.15 16.47
CA ASN A 50 -16.09 -13.28 16.90
C ASN A 50 -14.60 -12.91 16.78
N ALA A 51 -13.85 -13.06 17.88
CA ALA A 51 -12.45 -12.64 17.94
C ALA A 51 -11.54 -13.39 16.95
N TRP A 52 -11.81 -14.67 16.67
CA TRP A 52 -11.07 -15.46 15.68
C TRP A 52 -11.40 -15.01 14.26
N ASN A 53 -12.69 -14.78 13.96
CA ASN A 53 -13.08 -14.24 12.66
C ASN A 53 -12.48 -12.86 12.41
N LEU A 54 -12.44 -12.00 13.45
CA LEU A 54 -11.87 -10.66 13.34
C LEU A 54 -10.35 -10.69 13.18
N SER A 55 -9.69 -11.62 13.87
CA SER A 55 -8.27 -11.92 13.64
C SER A 55 -8.01 -12.35 12.21
N ASP A 56 -8.74 -13.35 11.72
CA ASP A 56 -8.51 -13.91 10.38
C ASP A 56 -8.93 -12.93 9.28
N ALA A 57 -9.88 -12.04 9.58
CA ALA A 57 -10.26 -10.95 8.69
C ALA A 57 -9.09 -9.99 8.41
N THR A 58 -8.09 -9.91 9.29
CA THR A 58 -6.93 -9.02 9.10
C THR A 58 -6.12 -9.37 7.87
N PHE A 59 -6.06 -10.66 7.51
CA PHE A 59 -5.38 -11.14 6.30
C PHE A 59 -5.91 -10.47 5.01
N ASN A 60 -7.15 -9.96 4.99
CA ASN A 60 -7.70 -9.29 3.81
C ASN A 60 -7.01 -7.95 3.47
N PHE A 61 -6.37 -7.32 4.46
CA PHE A 61 -5.74 -6.02 4.30
C PHE A 61 -4.26 -5.97 4.69
N THR A 62 -3.77 -6.80 5.61
CA THR A 62 -2.39 -6.75 6.12
C THR A 62 -1.36 -6.87 5.01
N GLU A 63 -1.50 -7.84 4.11
CA GLU A 63 -0.57 -8.12 3.01
C GLU A 63 -0.46 -6.91 2.06
N LYS A 64 -1.60 -6.31 1.70
CA LYS A 64 -1.67 -5.12 0.84
C LYS A 64 -1.14 -3.89 1.56
N ALA A 65 -1.46 -3.75 2.84
CA ALA A 65 -1.09 -2.58 3.64
C ALA A 65 0.42 -2.50 3.90
N MET A 66 1.10 -3.65 4.07
CA MET A 66 2.56 -3.69 4.16
C MET A 66 3.23 -3.06 2.92
N ILE A 67 2.70 -3.35 1.73
CA ILE A 67 3.15 -2.73 0.48
C ILE A 67 2.74 -1.25 0.44
N ALA A 68 1.53 -0.93 0.90
CA ALA A 68 0.99 0.42 0.92
C ALA A 68 1.86 1.38 1.75
N PHE A 69 2.54 0.92 2.81
CA PHE A 69 3.45 1.78 3.58
C PHE A 69 4.65 2.26 2.78
N ALA A 70 5.31 1.35 2.04
CA ALA A 70 6.41 1.71 1.16
C ALA A 70 5.91 2.52 -0.05
N MET A 71 4.78 2.11 -0.64
CA MET A 71 4.13 2.82 -1.74
C MET A 71 3.75 4.24 -1.34
N ALA A 72 3.26 4.47 -0.12
CA ALA A 72 2.92 5.80 0.37
C ALA A 72 4.12 6.74 0.33
N MET A 73 5.28 6.28 0.80
CA MET A 73 6.50 7.09 0.71
C MET A 73 6.93 7.33 -0.74
N LEU A 74 6.80 6.33 -1.62
CA LEU A 74 7.08 6.46 -3.05
C LEU A 74 6.15 7.50 -3.71
N VAL A 75 4.85 7.44 -3.43
CA VAL A 75 3.84 8.39 -3.94
C VAL A 75 4.08 9.79 -3.38
N ILE A 76 4.43 9.92 -2.09
CA ILE A 76 4.82 11.22 -1.53
C ILE A 76 6.02 11.80 -2.29
N SER A 77 6.98 10.98 -2.75
CA SER A 77 8.11 11.45 -3.56
C SER A 77 7.75 11.79 -5.02
N GLY A 78 6.50 11.56 -5.44
CA GLY A 78 6.00 11.84 -6.80
C GLY A 78 6.12 10.65 -7.77
N GLU A 79 6.34 9.42 -7.29
CA GLU A 79 6.49 8.22 -8.12
C GLU A 79 5.45 7.16 -7.74
N ILE A 80 5.10 6.26 -8.68
CA ILE A 80 4.16 5.15 -8.42
C ILE A 80 4.73 3.86 -8.98
N ASP A 81 4.63 2.76 -8.22
CA ASP A 81 5.02 1.42 -8.68
C ASP A 81 3.81 0.51 -8.88
N LEU A 82 3.34 0.40 -10.13
CA LEU A 82 2.23 -0.50 -10.47
C LEU A 82 2.64 -1.97 -10.59
N SER A 83 3.93 -2.29 -10.49
CA SER A 83 4.43 -3.66 -10.64
C SER A 83 4.35 -4.52 -9.37
N VAL A 84 3.98 -3.94 -8.22
CA VAL A 84 4.04 -4.58 -6.90
C VAL A 84 3.35 -5.95 -6.82
N ALA A 85 2.23 -6.13 -7.52
CA ALA A 85 1.52 -7.41 -7.59
C ALA A 85 2.24 -8.44 -8.47
N ALA A 86 2.88 -7.98 -9.55
CA ALA A 86 3.70 -8.85 -10.40
C ALA A 86 5.00 -9.26 -9.71
N ILE A 87 5.57 -8.39 -8.87
CA ILE A 87 6.70 -8.74 -7.99
C ILE A 87 6.28 -9.85 -7.02
N ILE A 88 5.09 -9.77 -6.42
CA ILE A 88 4.55 -10.85 -5.58
C ILE A 88 4.47 -12.16 -6.35
N ALA A 89 3.92 -12.13 -7.57
CA ALA A 89 3.81 -13.34 -8.39
C ALA A 89 5.15 -13.97 -8.73
N LEU A 90 6.15 -13.14 -9.06
CA LEU A 90 7.49 -13.62 -9.38
C LEU A 90 8.23 -14.14 -8.14
N ALA A 91 8.14 -13.44 -7.01
CA ALA A 91 8.71 -13.89 -5.74
C ALA A 91 8.06 -15.20 -5.26
N SER A 92 6.73 -15.30 -5.36
CA SER A 92 5.97 -16.52 -5.06
C SER A 92 6.39 -17.67 -5.99
N THR A 93 6.53 -17.42 -7.29
CA THR A 93 6.98 -18.39 -8.29
C THR A 93 8.38 -18.92 -7.97
N ALA A 94 9.32 -18.03 -7.63
CA ALA A 94 10.67 -18.42 -7.26
C ALA A 94 10.71 -19.24 -5.97
N MET A 95 9.93 -18.86 -4.95
CA MET A 95 9.77 -19.66 -3.73
C MET A 95 9.13 -21.03 -4.03
N GLY A 96 8.12 -21.09 -4.90
CA GLY A 96 7.46 -22.34 -5.28
C GLY A 96 8.39 -23.30 -6.00
N ALA A 97 9.19 -22.80 -6.94
CA ALA A 97 10.21 -23.59 -7.62
C ALA A 97 11.28 -24.10 -6.65
N ALA A 98 11.72 -23.25 -5.72
CA ALA A 98 12.66 -23.61 -4.66
C ALA A 98 12.09 -24.69 -3.71
N ALA A 99 10.81 -24.61 -3.37
CA ALA A 99 10.15 -25.62 -2.55
C ALA A 99 10.09 -26.99 -3.24
N GLN A 100 9.93 -27.04 -4.59
CA GLN A 100 9.93 -28.30 -5.33
C GLN A 100 11.27 -29.04 -5.26
N ILE A 101 12.38 -28.32 -5.10
CA ILE A 101 13.72 -28.90 -4.94
C ILE A 101 14.10 -29.09 -3.45
N GLY A 102 13.15 -28.97 -2.53
CA GLY A 102 13.34 -29.27 -1.12
C GLY A 102 13.98 -28.16 -0.29
N ILE A 103 14.01 -26.91 -0.78
CA ILE A 103 14.53 -25.78 0.01
C ILE A 103 13.61 -25.52 1.22
N GLY A 104 14.20 -25.48 2.40
CA GLY A 104 13.49 -25.23 3.65
C GLY A 104 13.06 -23.77 3.84
N THR A 105 12.23 -23.55 4.84
CA THR A 105 11.59 -22.27 5.18
C THR A 105 12.51 -21.05 5.18
N PRO A 106 13.71 -21.05 5.80
CA PRO A 106 14.59 -19.88 5.77
C PRO A 106 15.04 -19.50 4.35
N GLY A 107 15.28 -20.51 3.51
CA GLY A 107 15.67 -20.31 2.11
C GLY A 107 14.52 -19.73 1.29
N LEU A 108 13.28 -20.18 1.52
CA LEU A 108 12.10 -19.61 0.87
C LEU A 108 11.93 -18.13 1.21
N VAL A 109 12.03 -17.77 2.50
CA VAL A 109 11.95 -16.37 2.94
C VAL A 109 13.05 -15.54 2.29
N ALA A 110 14.30 -16.02 2.29
CA ALA A 110 15.40 -15.31 1.65
C ALA A 110 15.19 -15.10 0.14
N ILE A 111 14.63 -16.08 -0.55
CA ILE A 111 14.29 -15.99 -1.98
C ILE A 111 13.16 -14.97 -2.21
N GLY A 112 12.08 -15.02 -1.42
CA GLY A 112 10.97 -14.08 -1.53
C GLY A 112 11.42 -12.62 -1.37
N LEU A 113 12.21 -12.35 -0.32
CA LEU A 113 12.78 -11.03 -0.06
C LEU A 113 13.81 -10.62 -1.12
N GLY A 114 14.67 -11.56 -1.54
CA GLY A 114 15.71 -11.32 -2.53
C GLY A 114 15.15 -10.99 -3.91
N VAL A 115 14.13 -11.72 -4.37
CA VAL A 115 13.43 -11.43 -5.63
C VAL A 115 12.70 -10.09 -5.54
N GLY A 116 12.02 -9.83 -4.41
CA GLY A 116 11.37 -8.53 -4.18
C GLY A 116 12.36 -7.36 -4.28
N LEU A 117 13.48 -7.44 -3.56
CA LEU A 117 14.57 -6.46 -3.63
C LEU A 117 15.16 -6.34 -5.04
N GLY A 118 15.38 -7.46 -5.73
CA GLY A 118 15.90 -7.47 -7.09
C GLY A 118 14.98 -6.75 -8.08
N CYS A 119 13.68 -7.03 -8.04
CA CYS A 119 12.70 -6.33 -8.86
C CYS A 119 12.60 -4.84 -8.53
N GLY A 120 12.59 -4.49 -7.24
CA GLY A 120 12.64 -3.11 -6.77
C GLY A 120 13.89 -2.39 -7.24
N ALA A 121 15.04 -3.06 -7.24
CA ALA A 121 16.30 -2.52 -7.74
C ALA A 121 16.23 -2.27 -9.26
N VAL A 122 15.63 -3.17 -10.04
CA VAL A 122 15.44 -2.98 -11.49
C VAL A 122 14.58 -1.75 -11.75
N ASN A 123 13.40 -1.64 -11.14
CA ASN A 123 12.53 -0.47 -11.28
C ASN A 123 13.26 0.80 -10.83
N GLY A 124 13.92 0.75 -9.67
CA GLY A 124 14.70 1.85 -9.13
C GLY A 124 15.80 2.31 -10.07
N LEU A 125 16.58 1.41 -10.66
CA LEU A 125 17.65 1.75 -11.61
C LEU A 125 17.11 2.38 -12.89
N LEU A 126 16.01 1.84 -13.43
CA LEU A 126 15.37 2.38 -14.63
C LEU A 126 14.79 3.78 -14.39
N VAL A 127 14.14 4.01 -13.24
CA VAL A 127 13.51 5.29 -12.93
C VAL A 127 14.52 6.32 -12.44
N SER A 128 15.34 5.99 -11.45
CA SER A 128 16.29 6.94 -10.86
C SER A 128 17.62 7.05 -11.61
N GLY A 129 18.10 5.96 -12.20
CA GLY A 129 19.36 5.92 -12.94
C GLY A 129 19.19 6.41 -14.37
N LEU A 130 18.26 5.81 -15.12
CA LEU A 130 17.99 6.19 -16.51
C LEU A 130 16.99 7.35 -16.66
N ARG A 131 16.37 7.81 -15.57
CA ARG A 131 15.41 8.92 -15.57
C ARG A 131 14.18 8.67 -16.45
N LEU A 132 13.77 7.41 -16.54
CA LEU A 132 12.54 7.04 -17.24
C LEU A 132 11.32 7.33 -16.37
N PRO A 133 10.16 7.71 -16.96
CA PRO A 133 8.92 7.89 -16.20
C PRO A 133 8.50 6.60 -15.47
N SER A 134 8.25 6.68 -14.16
CA SER A 134 7.94 5.50 -13.32
C SER A 134 6.74 4.71 -13.76
N ILE A 135 5.66 5.38 -14.17
CA ILE A 135 4.44 4.71 -14.65
C ILE A 135 4.74 3.82 -15.86
N VAL A 136 5.53 4.30 -16.82
CA VAL A 136 5.90 3.53 -18.03
C VAL A 136 6.77 2.34 -17.65
N VAL A 137 7.78 2.56 -16.82
CA VAL A 137 8.66 1.48 -16.35
C VAL A 137 7.84 0.42 -15.62
N THR A 138 6.99 0.82 -14.69
CA THR A 138 6.32 -0.11 -13.77
C THR A 138 5.17 -0.86 -14.42
N ILE A 139 4.49 -0.28 -15.42
CA ILE A 139 3.55 -1.02 -16.29
C ILE A 139 4.32 -2.03 -17.16
N GLY A 140 5.46 -1.64 -17.71
CA GLY A 140 6.33 -2.52 -18.48
C GLY A 140 6.86 -3.70 -17.66
N THR A 141 7.39 -3.42 -16.47
CA THR A 141 7.93 -4.44 -15.57
C THR A 141 6.83 -5.26 -14.90
N MET A 142 5.63 -4.71 -14.68
CA MET A 142 4.46 -5.50 -14.29
C MET A 142 4.20 -6.63 -15.29
N SER A 143 4.18 -6.30 -16.58
CA SER A 143 3.95 -7.29 -17.65
C SER A 143 5.12 -8.28 -17.76
N LEU A 144 6.36 -7.80 -17.62
CA LEU A 144 7.57 -8.64 -17.66
C LEU A 144 7.61 -9.64 -16.49
N PHE A 145 7.54 -9.17 -15.24
CA PHE A 145 7.65 -10.01 -14.04
C PHE A 145 6.52 -11.03 -13.96
N ARG A 146 5.30 -10.60 -14.30
CA ARG A 146 4.14 -11.50 -14.41
C ARG A 146 4.33 -12.51 -15.54
N GLY A 147 4.79 -12.06 -16.70
CA GLY A 147 5.06 -12.90 -17.87
C GLY A 147 6.07 -14.01 -17.57
N ILE A 148 7.15 -13.69 -16.83
CA ILE A 148 8.11 -14.71 -16.35
C ILE A 148 7.40 -15.76 -15.50
N SER A 149 6.51 -15.34 -14.59
CA SER A 149 5.74 -16.28 -13.75
C SER A 149 4.86 -17.21 -14.59
N TYR A 150 4.19 -16.68 -15.63
CA TYR A 150 3.40 -17.47 -16.57
C TYR A 150 4.26 -18.40 -17.43
N ILE A 151 5.46 -18.01 -17.82
CA ILE A 151 6.37 -18.89 -18.59
C ILE A 151 6.82 -20.08 -17.73
N VAL A 152 7.11 -19.85 -16.44
CA VAL A 152 7.61 -20.91 -15.55
C VAL A 152 6.50 -21.89 -15.15
N LEU A 153 5.30 -21.41 -14.79
CA LEU A 153 4.22 -22.28 -14.30
C LEU A 153 3.21 -22.68 -15.39
N GLY A 154 3.04 -21.88 -16.45
CA GLY A 154 1.92 -22.04 -17.38
C GLY A 154 0.59 -21.99 -16.63
N ASP A 155 -0.21 -23.05 -16.78
CA ASP A 155 -1.48 -23.24 -16.06
C ASP A 155 -1.34 -24.02 -14.74
N GLN A 156 -0.11 -24.41 -14.38
CA GLN A 156 0.16 -25.20 -13.18
C GLN A 156 0.25 -24.33 -11.93
N ALA A 157 0.24 -25.00 -10.78
CA ALA A 157 0.48 -24.38 -9.48
C ALA A 157 1.56 -25.14 -8.74
N TYR A 158 2.49 -24.42 -8.10
CA TYR A 158 3.35 -25.03 -7.09
C TYR A 158 2.59 -25.14 -5.77
N GLY A 159 2.93 -26.18 -5.01
CA GLY A 159 2.38 -26.45 -3.68
C GLY A 159 3.37 -27.28 -2.86
N LYS A 160 2.88 -27.92 -1.79
CA LYS A 160 3.71 -28.72 -0.87
C LYS A 160 4.85 -27.91 -0.25
N TYR A 161 4.51 -26.77 0.33
CA TYR A 161 5.45 -25.99 1.12
C TYR A 161 5.77 -26.69 2.45
N PRO A 162 6.96 -26.46 3.05
CA PRO A 162 7.26 -26.97 4.38
C PRO A 162 6.22 -26.53 5.41
N GLU A 163 5.85 -27.38 6.37
CA GLU A 163 4.84 -27.04 7.38
C GLU A 163 5.21 -25.79 8.19
N SER A 164 6.50 -25.61 8.49
CA SER A 164 6.98 -24.41 9.19
C SER A 164 6.84 -23.12 8.38
N PHE A 165 6.68 -23.21 7.06
CA PHE A 165 6.41 -22.03 6.22
C PHE A 165 4.99 -21.51 6.45
N ALA A 166 4.02 -22.37 6.78
CA ALA A 166 2.62 -21.97 7.01
C ALA A 166 2.45 -20.95 8.16
N PHE A 167 3.42 -20.89 9.09
CA PHE A 167 3.38 -19.96 10.21
C PHE A 167 3.29 -18.48 9.78
N PHE A 168 3.86 -18.10 8.63
CA PHE A 168 3.87 -16.70 8.19
C PHE A 168 2.49 -16.17 7.77
N GLY A 169 1.60 -17.04 7.29
CA GLY A 169 0.27 -16.68 6.78
C GLY A 169 -0.90 -17.35 7.50
N GLN A 170 -0.63 -18.27 8.43
CA GLN A 170 -1.64 -19.00 9.22
C GLN A 170 -1.29 -19.08 10.71
N GLY A 171 -0.12 -18.60 11.12
CA GLY A 171 0.35 -18.67 12.50
C GLY A 171 -0.21 -17.57 13.39
N TYR A 172 -0.22 -17.83 14.69
CA TYR A 172 -0.61 -16.88 15.74
C TYR A 172 0.58 -16.66 16.68
N VAL A 173 0.81 -15.41 17.07
CA VAL A 173 1.88 -15.03 18.00
C VAL A 173 1.39 -15.19 19.44
N ALA A 174 0.19 -14.71 19.72
CA ALA A 174 -0.44 -14.80 21.03
C ALA A 174 -1.97 -14.77 20.92
N TRP A 175 -2.64 -15.81 21.41
CA TRP A 175 -4.10 -15.94 21.34
C TRP A 175 -4.65 -15.68 19.93
N VAL A 176 -5.52 -14.69 19.75
CA VAL A 176 -6.11 -14.29 18.46
C VAL A 176 -5.24 -13.31 17.68
N LEU A 177 -3.99 -13.06 18.06
CA LEU A 177 -3.11 -12.17 17.30
C LEU A 177 -2.36 -12.99 16.25
N SER A 178 -2.85 -12.93 15.01
CA SER A 178 -2.17 -13.52 13.86
C SER A 178 -0.77 -12.92 13.69
N PHE A 179 0.16 -13.73 13.18
CA PHE A 179 1.52 -13.29 12.87
C PHE A 179 1.52 -12.09 11.92
N GLU A 180 0.69 -12.12 10.88
CA GLU A 180 0.60 -11.01 9.93
C GLU A 180 0.10 -9.71 10.56
N PHE A 181 -0.87 -9.78 11.49
CA PHE A 181 -1.37 -8.57 12.15
C PHE A 181 -0.29 -7.93 13.03
N VAL A 182 0.49 -8.75 13.74
CA VAL A 182 1.65 -8.27 14.50
C VAL A 182 2.71 -7.67 13.57
N LEU A 183 3.03 -8.36 12.47
CA LEU A 183 3.99 -7.86 11.47
C LEU A 183 3.54 -6.53 10.85
N PHE A 184 2.25 -6.41 10.50
CA PHE A 184 1.63 -5.18 10.04
C PHE A 184 1.81 -4.05 11.06
N GLY A 185 1.52 -4.29 12.34
CA GLY A 185 1.68 -3.28 13.39
C GLY A 185 3.13 -2.84 13.57
N VAL A 186 4.07 -3.78 13.56
CA VAL A 186 5.52 -3.49 13.62
C VAL A 186 5.95 -2.65 12.42
N LEU A 187 5.57 -3.04 11.20
CA LEU A 187 5.91 -2.30 9.99
C LEU A 187 5.25 -0.91 9.96
N ALA A 188 4.00 -0.78 10.42
CA ALA A 188 3.32 0.50 10.52
C ALA A 188 4.10 1.48 11.41
N VAL A 189 4.58 1.02 12.57
CA VAL A 189 5.42 1.82 13.48
C VAL A 189 6.76 2.16 12.83
N LEU A 190 7.43 1.18 12.21
CA LEU A 190 8.72 1.40 11.55
C LEU A 190 8.63 2.43 10.42
N PHE A 191 7.64 2.30 9.52
CA PHE A 191 7.41 3.26 8.43
C PHE A 191 6.92 4.61 8.95
N ALA A 192 6.14 4.65 10.04
CA ALA A 192 5.75 5.91 10.66
C ALA A 192 6.96 6.66 11.22
N ILE A 193 7.90 5.98 11.88
CA ILE A 193 9.16 6.56 12.34
C ILE A 193 10.00 6.99 11.13
N LEU A 194 10.15 6.12 10.14
CA LEU A 194 10.95 6.41 8.94
C LEU A 194 10.45 7.67 8.21
N LEU A 195 9.14 7.82 8.01
CA LEU A 195 8.56 8.97 7.31
C LEU A 195 8.50 10.23 8.16
N HIS A 196 8.08 10.16 9.43
CA HIS A 196 7.77 11.37 10.21
C HIS A 196 8.89 11.80 11.16
N ALA A 197 9.77 10.88 11.57
CA ALA A 197 10.80 11.16 12.58
C ALA A 197 12.23 11.25 12.00
N THR A 198 12.49 10.75 10.79
CA THR A 198 13.85 10.74 10.23
C THR A 198 14.13 11.84 9.21
N ASN A 199 15.42 12.08 8.93
CA ASN A 199 15.87 12.98 7.86
C ASN A 199 15.46 12.47 6.48
N PHE A 200 15.43 11.14 6.29
CA PHE A 200 15.02 10.51 5.04
C PHE A 200 13.57 10.89 4.70
N GLY A 201 12.65 10.78 5.66
CA GLY A 201 11.27 11.20 5.46
C GLY A 201 11.12 12.68 5.07
N ARG A 202 11.91 13.59 5.66
CA ARG A 202 11.92 15.00 5.25
C ARG A 202 12.40 15.19 3.80
N GLN A 203 13.41 14.45 3.36
CA GLN A 203 13.84 14.47 1.97
C GLN A 203 12.73 13.99 1.03
N VAL A 204 11.99 12.95 1.40
CA VAL A 204 10.85 12.42 0.63
C VAL A 204 9.78 13.50 0.42
N PHE A 205 9.39 14.23 1.47
CA PHE A 205 8.42 15.34 1.34
C PHE A 205 8.94 16.49 0.46
N VAL A 206 10.21 16.88 0.61
CA VAL A 206 10.80 17.98 -0.17
C VAL A 206 10.88 17.63 -1.66
N ILE A 207 11.30 16.40 -1.98
CA ILE A 207 11.32 15.88 -3.36
C ILE A 207 9.93 15.92 -3.97
N GLY A 208 8.93 15.44 -3.23
CA GLY A 208 7.54 15.43 -3.68
C GLY A 208 6.96 16.81 -3.94
N ASN A 209 7.31 17.81 -3.11
CA ASN A 209 6.80 19.16 -3.26
C ASN A 209 7.45 19.90 -4.44
N ASN A 210 8.78 19.77 -4.60
CA ASN A 210 9.49 20.33 -5.74
C ASN A 210 10.83 19.63 -5.95
N GLU A 211 10.86 18.67 -6.88
CA GLU A 211 12.07 17.91 -7.23
C GLU A 211 13.22 18.82 -7.69
N PHE A 212 12.92 19.86 -8.47
CA PHE A 212 13.94 20.78 -8.96
C PHE A 212 14.60 21.53 -7.80
N ALA A 213 13.80 22.12 -6.90
CA ALA A 213 14.31 22.81 -5.72
C ALA A 213 15.07 21.87 -4.76
N ALA A 214 14.63 20.62 -4.62
CA ALA A 214 15.32 19.60 -3.83
C ALA A 214 16.75 19.36 -4.34
N ARG A 215 16.93 19.26 -5.67
CA ARG A 215 18.24 19.09 -6.32
C ARG A 215 19.16 20.28 -6.06
N PHE A 216 18.65 21.51 -6.22
CA PHE A 216 19.41 22.73 -5.93
C PHE A 216 19.75 22.87 -4.44
N SER A 217 18.98 22.24 -3.56
CA SER A 217 19.23 22.19 -2.11
C SER A 217 20.19 21.05 -1.71
N GLY A 218 20.80 20.35 -2.67
CA GLY A 218 21.78 19.28 -2.41
C GLY A 218 21.18 17.93 -2.00
N ILE A 219 19.87 17.73 -2.13
CA ILE A 219 19.24 16.44 -1.84
C ILE A 219 19.53 15.46 -2.99
N PRO A 220 20.06 14.25 -2.71
CA PRO A 220 20.36 13.27 -3.76
C PRO A 220 19.08 12.56 -4.21
N VAL A 221 18.26 13.26 -5.02
CA VAL A 221 16.92 12.82 -5.43
C VAL A 221 16.92 11.41 -6.01
N GLU A 222 17.83 11.11 -6.92
CA GLU A 222 17.93 9.79 -7.54
C GLU A 222 18.14 8.68 -6.51
N ARG A 223 19.03 8.91 -5.53
CA ARG A 223 19.30 7.91 -4.48
C ARG A 223 18.08 7.70 -3.58
N VAL A 224 17.37 8.76 -3.25
CA VAL A 224 16.15 8.66 -2.44
C VAL A 224 15.07 7.86 -3.19
N LYS A 225 14.80 8.21 -4.46
CA LYS A 225 13.86 7.46 -5.30
C LYS A 225 14.26 6.00 -5.47
N PHE A 226 15.55 5.72 -5.67
CA PHE A 226 16.08 4.35 -5.74
C PHE A 226 15.77 3.55 -4.47
N ILE A 227 16.04 4.12 -3.29
CA ILE A 227 15.75 3.47 -2.00
C ILE A 227 14.25 3.22 -1.85
N LEU A 228 13.40 4.15 -2.29
CA LEU A 228 11.94 3.96 -2.22
C LEU A 228 11.47 2.78 -3.09
N PHE A 229 12.00 2.62 -4.31
CA PHE A 229 11.72 1.43 -5.14
C PHE A 229 12.27 0.13 -4.55
N LEU A 230 13.41 0.17 -3.87
CA LEU A 230 13.90 -0.99 -3.11
C LEU A 230 12.95 -1.35 -1.96
N LEU A 231 12.43 -0.35 -1.24
CA LEU A 231 11.48 -0.57 -0.15
C LEU A 231 10.14 -1.12 -0.67
N THR A 232 9.63 -0.63 -1.81
CA THR A 232 8.41 -1.19 -2.40
C THR A 232 8.62 -2.63 -2.84
N GLY A 233 9.73 -2.93 -3.51
CA GLY A 233 10.10 -4.30 -3.88
C GLY A 233 10.27 -5.23 -2.68
N LEU A 234 10.94 -4.76 -1.62
CA LEU A 234 11.10 -5.52 -0.37
C LEU A 234 9.75 -5.83 0.28
N MET A 235 8.84 -4.84 0.38
CA MET A 235 7.51 -5.06 0.95
C MET A 235 6.63 -5.97 0.08
N SER A 236 6.78 -5.91 -1.25
CA SER A 236 6.19 -6.91 -2.15
C SER A 236 6.74 -8.31 -1.89
N GLY A 237 8.04 -8.46 -1.61
CA GLY A 237 8.64 -9.73 -1.21
C GLY A 237 8.11 -10.26 0.13
N VAL A 238 7.99 -9.39 1.14
CA VAL A 238 7.37 -9.72 2.44
C VAL A 238 5.92 -10.17 2.25
N ALA A 239 5.13 -9.40 1.49
CA ALA A 239 3.75 -9.75 1.18
C ALA A 239 3.66 -11.08 0.40
N ALA A 240 4.62 -11.38 -0.47
CA ALA A 240 4.68 -12.67 -1.17
C ALA A 240 4.93 -13.84 -0.23
N VAL A 241 5.78 -13.68 0.79
CA VAL A 241 6.01 -14.71 1.83
C VAL A 241 4.72 -14.99 2.58
N CYS A 242 4.05 -13.95 3.09
CA CYS A 242 2.77 -14.06 3.80
C CYS A 242 1.68 -14.69 2.93
N LEU A 243 1.46 -14.17 1.73
CA LEU A 243 0.41 -14.64 0.84
C LEU A 243 0.65 -16.07 0.35
N THR A 244 1.88 -16.41 -0.05
CA THR A 244 2.21 -17.77 -0.46
C THR A 244 2.05 -18.74 0.71
N SER A 245 2.48 -18.34 1.90
CA SER A 245 2.32 -19.13 3.12
C SER A 245 0.84 -19.35 3.45
N ARG A 246 0.00 -18.32 3.31
CA ARG A 246 -1.42 -18.39 3.62
C ARG A 246 -2.16 -19.30 2.67
N LEU A 247 -1.91 -19.18 1.37
CA LEU A 247 -2.58 -19.99 0.35
C LEU A 247 -2.01 -21.41 0.24
N GLY A 248 -0.78 -21.65 0.69
CA GLY A 248 -0.08 -22.93 0.55
C GLY A 248 0.10 -23.36 -0.92
N SER A 249 -0.12 -22.44 -1.86
CA SER A 249 -0.09 -22.69 -3.29
C SER A 249 0.28 -21.40 -4.03
N THR A 250 1.05 -21.56 -5.10
CA THR A 250 1.51 -20.48 -5.96
C THR A 250 0.99 -20.67 -7.36
N ARG A 251 0.43 -19.61 -7.93
CA ARG A 251 -0.05 -19.51 -9.31
C ARG A 251 0.44 -18.21 -9.94
N PRO A 252 0.59 -18.12 -11.28
CA PRO A 252 1.01 -16.87 -11.93
C PRO A 252 0.05 -15.70 -11.70
N SER A 253 -1.23 -15.98 -11.54
CA SER A 253 -2.29 -14.99 -11.29
C SER A 253 -2.40 -14.53 -9.83
N ILE A 254 -1.54 -15.01 -8.93
CA ILE A 254 -1.57 -14.64 -7.51
C ILE A 254 -1.46 -13.12 -7.32
N ALA A 255 -2.25 -12.55 -6.40
CA ALA A 255 -2.32 -11.10 -6.14
C ALA A 255 -2.71 -10.22 -7.34
N GLN A 256 -3.29 -10.77 -8.41
CA GLN A 256 -3.74 -9.97 -9.55
C GLN A 256 -4.76 -8.89 -9.13
N GLY A 257 -4.54 -7.65 -9.57
CA GLY A 257 -5.40 -6.50 -9.24
C GLY A 257 -5.05 -5.81 -7.92
N TRP A 258 -4.15 -6.39 -7.11
CA TRP A 258 -3.74 -5.79 -5.83
C TRP A 258 -2.98 -4.49 -6.01
N GLU A 259 -2.34 -4.26 -7.16
CA GLU A 259 -1.70 -2.99 -7.48
C GLU A 259 -2.68 -1.80 -7.36
N LEU A 260 -3.93 -1.97 -7.80
CA LEU A 260 -4.96 -0.94 -7.70
C LEU A 260 -5.48 -0.82 -6.27
N GLU A 261 -5.63 -1.93 -5.55
CA GLU A 261 -6.05 -1.92 -4.14
C GLU A 261 -5.03 -1.22 -3.24
N VAL A 262 -3.73 -1.48 -3.44
CA VAL A 262 -2.64 -0.83 -2.72
C VAL A 262 -2.63 0.67 -3.00
N VAL A 263 -2.73 1.08 -4.27
CA VAL A 263 -2.83 2.50 -4.62
C VAL A 263 -4.08 3.14 -4.01
N THR A 264 -5.22 2.43 -4.03
CA THR A 264 -6.46 2.91 -3.40
C THR A 264 -6.27 3.13 -1.91
N MET A 265 -5.61 2.21 -1.21
CA MET A 265 -5.34 2.33 0.22
C MET A 265 -4.43 3.53 0.53
N VAL A 266 -3.41 3.78 -0.31
CA VAL A 266 -2.51 4.93 -0.17
C VAL A 266 -3.24 6.25 -0.36
N VAL A 267 -3.99 6.38 -1.46
CA VAL A 267 -4.73 7.60 -1.79
C VAL A 267 -5.88 7.82 -0.79
N LEU A 268 -6.59 6.76 -0.40
CA LEU A 268 -7.62 6.81 0.63
C LEU A 268 -7.04 7.27 1.95
N GLY A 269 -5.80 6.89 2.27
CA GLY A 269 -5.06 7.39 3.42
C GLY A 269 -4.70 8.88 3.37
N GLY A 270 -5.10 9.62 2.33
CA GLY A 270 -4.84 11.05 2.21
C GLY A 270 -3.47 11.39 1.64
N VAL A 271 -2.78 10.42 1.03
CA VAL A 271 -1.52 10.66 0.33
C VAL A 271 -1.80 11.30 -1.03
N SER A 272 -1.13 12.41 -1.30
CA SER A 272 -1.27 13.15 -2.56
C SER A 272 -0.58 12.42 -3.71
N ILE A 273 -1.32 12.08 -4.76
CA ILE A 273 -0.77 11.53 -6.02
C ILE A 273 0.21 12.51 -6.68
N LEU A 274 0.03 13.81 -6.45
CA LEU A 274 0.92 14.86 -6.95
C LEU A 274 2.24 14.97 -6.15
N GLY A 275 2.39 14.17 -5.09
CA GLY A 275 3.52 14.23 -4.17
C GLY A 275 3.39 15.28 -3.07
N GLY A 276 4.37 15.27 -2.16
CA GLY A 276 4.60 16.32 -1.16
C GLY A 276 3.72 16.28 0.08
N ALA A 277 2.69 15.43 0.15
CA ALA A 277 1.78 15.34 1.30
C ALA A 277 1.26 13.91 1.52
N GLY A 278 1.12 13.53 2.79
CA GLY A 278 0.59 12.23 3.20
C GLY A 278 1.10 11.79 4.58
N THR A 279 0.41 10.83 5.21
CA THR A 279 0.81 10.26 6.51
C THR A 279 0.65 8.74 6.50
N ILE A 280 1.54 8.01 7.18
CA ILE A 280 1.38 6.56 7.40
C ILE A 280 0.14 6.28 8.26
N GLY A 281 -0.20 7.17 9.21
CA GLY A 281 -1.41 7.02 10.04
C GLY A 281 -2.68 6.98 9.20
N GLY A 282 -2.79 7.86 8.20
CA GLY A 282 -3.92 7.81 7.25
C GLY A 282 -3.98 6.50 6.47
N VAL A 283 -2.84 5.98 6.02
CA VAL A 283 -2.76 4.69 5.29
C VAL A 283 -3.17 3.52 6.19
N VAL A 284 -2.80 3.53 7.48
CA VAL A 284 -3.25 2.53 8.46
C VAL A 284 -4.77 2.55 8.60
N ILE A 285 -5.38 3.75 8.74
CA ILE A 285 -6.84 3.88 8.85
C ILE A 285 -7.51 3.39 7.55
N ALA A 286 -6.97 3.76 6.39
CA ALA A 286 -7.46 3.29 5.10
C ALA A 286 -7.37 1.76 4.96
N ALA A 287 -6.32 1.13 5.48
CA ALA A 287 -6.17 -0.32 5.52
C ALA A 287 -7.31 -0.98 6.32
N PHE A 288 -7.63 -0.43 7.49
CA PHE A 288 -8.76 -0.90 8.28
C PHE A 288 -10.10 -0.69 7.57
N VAL A 289 -10.32 0.46 6.93
CA VAL A 289 -11.55 0.71 6.15
C VAL A 289 -11.68 -0.35 5.05
N MET A 290 -10.64 -0.56 4.26
CA MET A 290 -10.62 -1.55 3.18
C MET A 290 -10.84 -2.98 3.70
N GLY A 291 -10.19 -3.34 4.82
CA GLY A 291 -10.37 -4.63 5.49
C GLY A 291 -11.79 -4.86 5.98
N LEU A 292 -12.39 -3.87 6.62
CA LEU A 292 -13.76 -3.95 7.14
C LEU A 292 -14.80 -4.03 6.01
N VAL A 293 -14.59 -3.32 4.90
CA VAL A 293 -15.46 -3.41 3.72
C VAL A 293 -15.39 -4.80 3.11
N THR A 294 -14.17 -5.29 2.83
CA THR A 294 -13.98 -6.60 2.19
C THR A 294 -14.46 -7.74 3.07
N PHE A 295 -14.18 -7.71 4.37
CA PHE A 295 -14.67 -8.70 5.31
C PHE A 295 -16.20 -8.67 5.46
N GLY A 296 -16.79 -7.47 5.58
CA GLY A 296 -18.24 -7.31 5.67
C GLY A 296 -18.99 -7.82 4.44
N LEU A 297 -18.53 -7.42 3.25
CA LEU A 297 -19.07 -7.92 1.97
C LEU A 297 -18.86 -9.43 1.82
N GLY A 298 -17.74 -9.96 2.31
CA GLY A 298 -17.46 -11.40 2.36
C GLY A 298 -18.44 -12.17 3.23
N LEU A 299 -18.77 -11.65 4.42
CA LEU A 299 -19.79 -12.24 5.31
C LEU A 299 -21.19 -12.23 4.69
N LEU A 300 -21.48 -11.23 3.84
CA LEU A 300 -22.71 -11.15 3.05
C LEU A 300 -22.66 -12.00 1.76
N ASN A 301 -21.60 -12.79 1.57
CA ASN A 301 -21.40 -13.69 0.43
C ASN A 301 -21.43 -12.95 -0.93
N VAL A 302 -20.94 -11.70 -0.94
CA VAL A 302 -20.80 -10.90 -2.16
C VAL A 302 -19.65 -11.44 -3.00
N PRO A 303 -19.82 -11.71 -4.30
CA PRO A 303 -18.75 -12.22 -5.15
C PRO A 303 -17.55 -11.25 -5.23
N GLY A 304 -16.33 -11.79 -5.25
CA GLY A 304 -15.09 -11.00 -5.30
C GLY A 304 -15.02 -10.03 -6.48
N ILE A 305 -15.58 -10.40 -7.64
CA ILE A 305 -15.64 -9.51 -8.81
C ILE A 305 -16.46 -8.23 -8.53
N VAL A 306 -17.51 -8.34 -7.71
CA VAL A 306 -18.33 -7.20 -7.29
C VAL A 306 -17.54 -6.35 -6.28
N MET A 307 -16.76 -6.98 -5.40
CA MET A 307 -15.86 -6.23 -4.50
C MET A 307 -14.85 -5.38 -5.30
N SER A 308 -14.30 -5.89 -6.41
CA SER A 308 -13.40 -5.11 -7.27
C SER A 308 -14.08 -3.86 -7.86
N ILE A 309 -15.37 -3.92 -8.18
CA ILE A 309 -16.15 -2.74 -8.62
C ILE A 309 -16.20 -1.70 -7.49
N PHE A 310 -16.46 -2.13 -6.25
CA PHE A 310 -16.47 -1.23 -5.09
C PHE A 310 -15.10 -0.58 -4.85
N VAL A 311 -14.01 -1.34 -4.94
CA VAL A 311 -12.64 -0.80 -4.83
C VAL A 311 -12.40 0.25 -5.92
N GLY A 312 -12.74 -0.04 -7.18
CA GLY A 312 -12.57 0.89 -8.28
C GLY A 312 -13.36 2.19 -8.10
N LEU A 313 -14.63 2.08 -7.67
CA LEU A 313 -15.46 3.24 -7.33
C LEU A 313 -14.86 4.04 -6.17
N LEU A 314 -14.40 3.36 -5.12
CA LEU A 314 -13.78 4.00 -3.96
C LEU A 314 -12.53 4.78 -4.36
N LEU A 315 -11.67 4.22 -5.21
CA LEU A 315 -10.49 4.90 -5.77
C LEU A 315 -10.89 6.17 -6.52
N ILE A 316 -11.85 6.06 -7.44
CA ILE A 316 -12.32 7.21 -8.24
C ILE A 316 -12.86 8.30 -7.32
N ILE A 317 -13.74 7.96 -6.37
CA ILE A 317 -14.32 8.91 -5.43
C ILE A 317 -13.23 9.59 -4.60
N THR A 318 -12.30 8.80 -4.08
CA THR A 318 -11.21 9.30 -3.23
C THR A 318 -10.31 10.29 -3.97
N ILE A 319 -10.03 10.06 -5.25
CA ILE A 319 -9.22 10.97 -6.07
C ILE A 319 -10.04 12.18 -6.53
N ALA A 320 -11.27 11.96 -6.99
CA ALA A 320 -12.10 12.98 -7.62
C ALA A 320 -12.61 14.02 -6.63
N VAL A 321 -13.04 13.60 -5.42
CA VAL A 321 -13.64 14.50 -4.44
C VAL A 321 -12.70 15.66 -4.06
N PRO A 322 -11.43 15.43 -3.66
CA PRO A 322 -10.49 16.52 -3.34
C PRO A 322 -10.26 17.47 -4.53
N ILE A 323 -10.15 16.93 -5.74
CA ILE A 323 -9.91 17.72 -6.96
C ILE A 323 -11.13 18.61 -7.27
N ILE A 324 -12.34 18.05 -7.21
CA ILE A 324 -13.58 18.78 -7.45
C ILE A 324 -13.78 19.87 -6.38
N VAL A 325 -13.58 19.53 -5.10
CA VAL A 325 -13.71 20.50 -3.99
C VAL A 325 -12.74 21.66 -4.17
N ARG A 326 -11.48 21.39 -4.54
CA ARG A 326 -10.49 22.43 -4.82
C ARG A 326 -10.94 23.32 -5.98
N ARG A 327 -11.38 22.73 -7.09
CA ARG A 327 -11.85 23.46 -8.27
C ARG A 327 -13.07 24.34 -7.96
N ILE A 328 -14.00 23.86 -7.13
CA ILE A 328 -15.16 24.65 -6.68
C ILE A 328 -14.72 25.84 -5.81
N ARG A 329 -13.73 25.65 -4.92
CA ARG A 329 -13.20 26.75 -4.11
C ARG A 329 -12.45 27.80 -4.94
N GLU A 330 -11.77 27.40 -6.00
CA GLU A 330 -11.07 28.32 -6.91
C GLU A 330 -12.03 29.11 -7.82
N MET A 331 -13.26 28.63 -8.02
CA MET A 331 -14.31 29.35 -8.75
C MET A 331 -15.11 30.36 -7.90
N ARG A 332 -14.95 30.35 -6.57
CA ARG A 332 -15.59 31.29 -5.63
C ARG A 332 -14.62 32.39 -5.23
#